data_AF-A0A1E5E1D7-F1
#
_entry.id   AF-A0A1E5E1D7-F1
#
_cell.length_a   1.000
_cell.length_b   1.000
_cell.length_c   1.000
_cell.angle_alpha   90.00
_cell.angle_beta   90.00
_cell.angle_gamma   90.00
#
_symmetry.space_group_name_H-M   'P 1'
#
loop_
_entity.id
_entity.type
_entity.pdbx_description
1 polymer ?
#
loop_
_entity_poly.entity_id
_entity_poly.type
_entity_poly.pdbx_seq_one_letter_code
_entity_poly.pdbx_strand_id
1 'polypeptide(L)'
;MKLPLLVTQKLTNVQAVVRKQIVVKIDKTMELKAPTPPKTGWIRTIREALGMSGTQLGERLNLTRNQISILERKEAAGTITLNQLQQIAEGLNADLMYAVVPRKSIEEILEDRAAEIAHSILEISHQNMFLEAQQLSKEKQHESTKMLIKELINAGGKVLWKTHIGENRK
;
A
#
# COMPACT_ATOMS: atom_id res chain seq x y z
N MET A 1 -7.45 -26.69 24.93
CA MET A 1 -7.01 -26.98 23.56
C MET A 1 -5.78 -26.12 23.28
N LYS A 2 -4.59 -26.71 23.04
CA LYS A 2 -3.33 -25.94 22.87
C LYS A 2 -3.40 -25.16 21.54
N LEU A 3 -3.25 -23.83 21.59
CA LEU A 3 -2.98 -23.05 20.38
C LEU A 3 -1.75 -23.68 19.70
N PRO A 4 -1.79 -23.99 18.39
CA PRO A 4 -0.63 -24.50 17.70
C PRO A 4 0.47 -23.45 17.81
N LEU A 5 1.59 -23.84 18.40
CA LEU A 5 2.82 -23.07 18.46
C LEU A 5 3.12 -22.52 17.07
N LEU A 6 2.79 -21.25 16.86
CA LEU A 6 3.41 -20.45 15.82
C LEU A 6 4.90 -20.47 16.16
N VAL A 7 5.64 -21.34 15.47
CA VAL A 7 7.10 -21.27 15.45
C VAL A 7 7.44 -19.93 14.79
N THR A 8 7.49 -18.90 15.63
CA THR A 8 7.89 -17.55 15.29
C THR A 8 9.41 -17.56 15.27
N GLN A 9 9.98 -17.61 14.07
CA GLN A 9 11.36 -17.21 13.90
C GLN A 9 11.44 -15.73 14.29
N LYS A 10 11.89 -15.46 15.51
CA LYS A 10 12.34 -14.12 15.92
C LYS A 10 13.38 -13.67 14.89
N LEU A 11 13.18 -12.48 14.34
CA LEU A 11 14.18 -11.83 13.48
C LEU A 11 15.50 -11.79 14.24
N THR A 12 16.61 -12.11 13.57
CA THR A 12 17.92 -11.85 14.16
C THR A 12 18.09 -10.34 14.37
N ASN A 13 18.93 -9.91 15.33
CA ASN A 13 19.14 -8.48 15.60
C ASN A 13 19.50 -7.68 14.33
N VAL A 14 20.27 -8.29 13.41
CA VAL A 14 20.61 -7.69 12.12
C VAL A 14 19.38 -7.50 11.22
N GLN A 15 18.53 -8.51 11.11
CA GLN A 15 17.30 -8.42 10.30
C GLN A 15 16.31 -7.38 10.84
N ALA A 16 16.20 -7.25 12.18
CA ALA A 16 15.38 -6.24 12.82
C ALA A 16 15.87 -4.81 12.49
N VAL A 17 17.18 -4.58 12.53
CA VAL A 17 17.79 -3.29 12.16
C VAL A 17 17.56 -2.96 10.69
N VAL A 18 17.74 -3.93 9.78
CA VAL A 18 17.48 -3.73 8.35
C VAL A 18 16.01 -3.39 8.10
N ARG A 19 15.08 -4.11 8.73
CA ARG A 19 13.64 -3.81 8.62
C ARG A 19 13.32 -2.40 9.09
N LYS A 20 13.87 -1.97 10.22
CA LYS A 20 13.67 -0.61 10.74
C LYS A 20 14.14 0.45 9.75
N GLN A 21 15.28 0.23 9.08
CA GLN A 21 15.77 1.15 8.05
C GLN A 21 14.84 1.20 6.82
N ILE A 22 14.26 0.07 6.41
CA ILE A 22 13.29 0.02 5.30
C ILE A 22 12.04 0.81 5.67
N VAL A 23 11.50 0.60 6.87
CA VAL A 23 10.33 1.33 7.39
C VAL A 23 10.57 2.84 7.34
N VAL A 24 11.69 3.30 7.91
CA VAL A 24 12.03 4.74 7.91
C VAL A 24 12.14 5.30 6.48
N LYS A 25 12.72 4.55 5.53
CA LYS A 25 12.82 5.01 4.14
C LYS A 25 11.45 5.13 3.48
N ILE A 26 10.54 4.19 3.73
CA ILE A 26 9.20 4.20 3.16
C ILE A 26 8.33 5.29 3.80
N ASP A 27 8.36 5.43 5.13
CA ASP A 27 7.57 6.44 5.83
C ASP A 27 7.98 7.87 5.41
N LYS A 28 9.27 8.10 5.13
CA LYS A 28 9.75 9.38 4.57
C LYS A 28 9.11 9.73 3.23
N THR A 29 8.66 8.77 2.44
CA THR A 29 7.97 9.06 1.16
C THR A 29 6.63 9.75 1.38
N MET A 30 6.04 9.67 2.59
CA MET A 30 4.80 10.36 2.94
C MET A 30 4.94 11.88 3.00
N GLU A 31 6.17 12.39 3.13
CA GLU A 31 6.47 13.82 3.09
C GLU A 31 6.42 14.36 1.64
N LEU A 32 6.43 13.49 0.64
CA LEU A 32 6.37 13.88 -0.77
C LEU A 32 4.94 14.32 -1.13
N LYS A 33 4.82 15.55 -1.62
CA LYS A 33 3.56 16.06 -2.18
C LYS A 33 3.61 15.92 -3.70
N ALA A 34 2.77 15.04 -4.24
CA ALA A 34 2.58 14.96 -5.68
C ALA A 34 1.88 16.24 -6.18
N PRO A 35 2.35 16.83 -7.29
CA PRO A 35 1.66 17.97 -7.89
C PRO A 35 0.28 17.53 -8.41
N THR A 36 -0.69 18.43 -8.34
CA THR A 36 -2.00 18.19 -8.97
C THR A 36 -1.82 18.19 -10.49
N PRO A 37 -2.20 17.11 -11.21
CA PRO A 37 -2.06 17.06 -12.66
C PRO A 37 -2.97 18.11 -13.32
N PRO A 38 -2.52 18.75 -14.42
CA PRO A 38 -3.39 19.57 -15.25
C PRO A 38 -4.60 18.78 -15.78
N LYS A 39 -5.73 19.46 -16.05
CA LYS A 39 -6.96 18.81 -16.56
C LYS A 39 -6.74 18.01 -17.85
N THR A 40 -5.80 18.46 -18.67
CA THR A 40 -5.43 17.85 -19.96
C THR A 40 -4.31 16.83 -19.86
N GLY A 41 -3.79 16.54 -18.65
CA GLY A 41 -2.59 15.72 -18.45
C GLY A 41 -1.29 16.52 -18.56
N TRP A 42 -0.19 15.95 -18.07
CA TRP A 42 1.13 16.58 -18.14
C TRP A 42 1.66 16.60 -19.58
N ILE A 43 1.46 15.51 -20.34
CA ILE A 43 2.00 15.39 -21.72
C ILE A 43 1.50 16.56 -22.57
N ARG A 44 0.17 16.73 -22.63
CA ARG A 44 -0.43 17.76 -23.47
C ARG A 44 -0.02 19.16 -23.03
N THR A 45 0.00 19.38 -21.71
CA THR A 45 0.34 20.69 -21.13
C THR A 45 1.78 21.07 -21.45
N ILE A 46 2.73 20.13 -21.29
CA ILE A 46 4.14 20.36 -21.63
C ILE A 46 4.29 20.57 -23.14
N ARG A 47 3.65 19.75 -23.97
CA ARG A 47 3.68 19.89 -25.43
C ARG A 47 3.23 21.28 -25.86
N GLU A 48 2.12 21.76 -25.33
CA GLU A 48 1.56 23.08 -25.64
C GLU A 48 2.46 24.21 -25.10
N ALA A 49 3.04 24.07 -23.91
CA ALA A 49 4.00 25.03 -23.36
C ALA A 49 5.28 25.15 -24.22
N LEU A 50 5.71 24.06 -24.86
CA LEU A 50 6.82 24.04 -25.81
C LEU A 50 6.44 24.55 -27.21
N GLY A 51 5.17 24.94 -27.44
CA GLY A 51 4.68 25.40 -28.74
C GLY A 51 4.60 24.29 -29.80
N MET A 52 4.57 23.01 -29.39
CA MET A 52 4.54 21.89 -30.32
C MET A 52 3.11 21.48 -30.69
N SER A 53 2.88 21.24 -31.99
CA SER A 53 1.69 20.54 -32.46
C SER A 53 1.76 19.04 -32.14
N GLY A 54 0.60 18.38 -32.09
CA GLY A 54 0.56 16.91 -31.95
C GLY A 54 1.24 16.15 -33.09
N THR A 55 1.35 16.76 -34.29
CA THR A 55 2.09 16.17 -35.41
C THR A 55 3.60 16.21 -35.14
N GLN A 56 4.14 17.34 -34.67
CA GLN A 56 5.57 17.48 -34.37
C GLN A 56 6.01 16.56 -33.22
N LEU A 57 5.19 16.41 -32.16
CA LEU A 57 5.48 15.41 -31.13
C LEU A 57 5.43 13.99 -31.70
N GLY A 58 4.49 13.72 -32.60
CA GLY A 58 4.39 12.45 -33.32
C GLY A 58 5.67 12.15 -34.10
N GLU A 59 6.15 13.08 -34.92
CA GLU A 59 7.39 12.95 -35.70
C GLU A 59 8.61 12.67 -34.80
N ARG A 60 8.74 13.37 -33.66
CA ARG A 60 9.82 13.14 -32.69
C ARG A 60 9.82 11.73 -32.09
N LEU A 61 8.63 11.12 -31.97
CA LEU A 61 8.44 9.80 -31.37
C LEU A 61 8.21 8.69 -32.40
N ASN A 62 8.28 9.00 -33.70
CA ASN A 62 7.87 8.09 -34.78
C ASN A 62 6.44 7.54 -34.60
N LEU A 63 5.51 8.43 -34.20
CA LEU A 63 4.09 8.17 -33.98
C LEU A 63 3.24 9.09 -34.86
N THR A 64 2.03 8.64 -35.20
CA THR A 64 1.05 9.49 -35.88
C THR A 64 0.45 10.53 -34.92
N ARG A 65 -0.02 11.66 -35.47
CA ARG A 65 -0.80 12.66 -34.72
C ARG A 65 -2.00 12.03 -33.97
N ASN A 66 -2.64 11.02 -34.56
CA ASN A 66 -3.76 10.31 -33.94
C ASN A 66 -3.32 9.52 -32.71
N GLN A 67 -2.18 8.81 -32.79
CA GLN A 67 -1.61 8.11 -31.65
C GLN A 67 -1.28 9.08 -30.50
N ILE A 68 -0.67 10.24 -30.80
CA ILE A 68 -0.43 11.27 -29.79
C ILE A 68 -1.73 11.71 -29.11
N SER A 69 -2.76 12.04 -29.90
CA SER A 69 -4.08 12.42 -29.36
C SER A 69 -4.72 11.32 -28.50
N ILE A 70 -4.57 10.04 -28.86
CA ILE A 70 -5.04 8.92 -28.05
C ILE A 70 -4.27 8.83 -26.73
N LEU A 71 -2.95 8.97 -26.77
CA LEU A 71 -2.10 8.85 -25.58
C LEU A 71 -2.34 9.99 -24.59
N GLU A 72 -2.47 11.23 -25.07
CA GLU A 72 -2.86 12.38 -24.24
C GLU A 72 -4.21 12.17 -23.57
N ARG A 73 -5.22 11.68 -24.30
CA ARG A 73 -6.53 11.36 -23.72
C ARG A 73 -6.45 10.23 -22.70
N LYS A 74 -5.64 9.20 -22.95
CA LYS A 74 -5.44 8.09 -22.01
C LYS A 74 -4.76 8.56 -20.73
N GLU A 75 -3.78 9.47 -20.82
CA GLU A 75 -3.14 10.07 -19.65
C GLU A 75 -4.16 10.85 -18.83
N ALA A 76 -4.90 11.78 -19.46
CA ALA A 76 -5.92 12.56 -18.78
C ALA A 76 -7.03 11.69 -18.14
N ALA A 77 -7.32 10.54 -18.74
CA ALA A 77 -8.28 9.57 -18.22
C ALA A 77 -7.70 8.56 -17.21
N GLY A 78 -6.39 8.57 -16.95
CA GLY A 78 -5.73 7.62 -16.03
C GLY A 78 -5.67 6.18 -16.55
N THR A 79 -5.74 5.97 -17.87
CA THR A 79 -5.73 4.64 -18.52
C THR A 79 -4.46 4.37 -19.34
N ILE A 80 -3.50 5.31 -19.30
CA ILE A 80 -2.18 5.14 -19.93
C ILE A 80 -1.30 4.20 -19.10
N THR A 81 -0.43 3.44 -19.77
CA THR A 81 0.57 2.62 -19.07
C THR A 81 1.80 3.46 -18.70
N LEU A 82 2.55 3.04 -17.66
CA LEU A 82 3.79 3.72 -17.30
C LEU A 82 4.81 3.74 -18.43
N ASN A 83 4.94 2.64 -19.18
CA ASN A 83 5.85 2.56 -20.34
C ASN A 83 5.47 3.57 -21.44
N GLN A 84 4.17 3.74 -21.71
CA GLN A 84 3.70 4.73 -22.68
C GLN A 84 3.97 6.16 -22.20
N LEU A 85 3.71 6.42 -20.92
CA LEU A 85 3.96 7.74 -20.33
C LEU A 85 5.45 8.09 -20.35
N GLN A 86 6.33 7.12 -20.04
CA GLN A 86 7.78 7.28 -20.12
C GLN A 86 8.25 7.56 -21.55
N GLN A 87 7.80 6.76 -22.54
CA GLN A 87 8.16 6.96 -23.94
C GLN A 87 7.80 8.36 -24.44
N ILE A 88 6.62 8.88 -24.08
CA ILE A 88 6.18 10.20 -24.53
C ILE A 88 6.93 11.32 -23.80
N ALA A 89 7.23 11.13 -22.52
CA ALA A 89 8.02 12.07 -21.73
C ALA A 89 9.42 12.28 -22.35
N GLU A 90 10.08 11.20 -22.81
CA GLU A 90 11.35 11.29 -23.53
C GLU A 90 11.25 12.19 -24.78
N GLY A 91 10.17 12.06 -25.56
CA GLY A 91 9.91 12.90 -26.74
C GLY A 91 9.73 14.39 -26.41
N LEU A 92 9.31 14.70 -25.19
CA LEU A 92 9.14 16.05 -24.64
C LEU A 92 10.38 16.56 -23.89
N ASN A 93 11.48 15.79 -23.85
CA ASN A 93 12.65 16.09 -23.02
C ASN A 93 12.25 16.27 -21.53
N ALA A 94 11.41 15.37 -21.05
CA ALA A 94 10.89 15.33 -19.68
C ALA A 94 11.07 13.93 -19.07
N ASP A 95 11.20 13.88 -17.75
CA ASP A 95 11.30 12.63 -17.00
C ASP A 95 9.95 12.25 -16.37
N LEU A 96 9.63 10.95 -16.37
CA LEU A 96 8.51 10.42 -15.60
C LEU A 96 8.94 10.17 -14.16
N MET A 97 8.34 10.88 -13.22
CA MET A 97 8.44 10.60 -11.79
C MET A 97 7.23 9.78 -11.32
N TYR A 98 7.46 8.59 -10.76
CA TYR A 98 6.42 7.78 -10.12
C TYR A 98 6.83 7.34 -8.71
N ALA A 99 5.86 7.26 -7.81
CA ALA A 99 6.07 6.79 -6.44
C ALA A 99 4.81 6.08 -5.92
N VAL A 100 5.02 5.07 -5.07
CA VAL A 100 3.95 4.44 -4.28
C VAL A 100 4.14 4.88 -2.84
N VAL A 101 3.25 5.74 -2.37
CA VAL A 101 3.34 6.36 -1.04
C VAL A 101 2.24 5.76 -0.15
N PRO A 102 2.57 5.23 1.05
CA PRO A 102 1.57 4.69 1.94
C PRO A 102 0.69 5.80 2.52
N ARG A 103 -0.58 5.49 2.81
CA ARG A 103 -1.53 6.46 3.38
C ARG A 103 -1.34 6.71 4.87
N LYS A 104 -0.64 5.81 5.56
CA LYS A 104 -0.29 5.82 6.98
C LYS A 104 1.14 5.30 7.14
N SER A 105 1.77 5.53 8.29
CA SER A 105 3.07 4.92 8.57
C SER A 105 2.98 3.39 8.54
N ILE A 106 4.10 2.71 8.28
CA ILE A 106 4.12 1.25 8.31
C ILE A 106 3.71 0.71 9.68
N GLU A 107 4.05 1.39 10.77
CA GLU A 107 3.65 0.98 12.12
C GLU A 107 2.13 1.01 12.28
N GLU A 108 1.48 2.10 11.89
CA GLU A 108 0.01 2.22 11.93
C GLU A 108 -0.68 1.16 11.06
N ILE A 109 -0.14 0.85 9.86
CA ILE A 109 -0.69 -0.21 9.01
C ILE A 109 -0.63 -1.57 9.70
N LEU A 110 0.46 -1.84 10.45
CA LEU A 110 0.62 -3.10 11.18
C LEU A 110 -0.27 -3.15 12.41
N GLU A 111 -0.45 -2.03 13.11
CA GLU A 111 -1.36 -1.90 14.24
C GLU A 111 -2.81 -2.11 13.80
N ASP A 112 -3.26 -1.44 12.73
CA ASP A 112 -4.59 -1.63 12.14
C ASP A 112 -4.83 -3.11 11.82
N ARG A 113 -3.85 -3.74 11.15
CA ARG A 113 -3.96 -5.15 10.77
C ARG A 113 -3.99 -6.08 11.98
N ALA A 114 -3.18 -5.81 13.00
CA ALA A 114 -3.18 -6.59 14.22
C ALA A 114 -4.50 -6.42 15.00
N ALA A 115 -5.08 -5.23 14.99
CA ALA A 115 -6.39 -4.95 15.59
C ALA A 115 -7.50 -5.72 14.87
N GLU A 116 -7.53 -5.71 13.53
CA GLU A 116 -8.48 -6.52 12.74
C GLU A 116 -8.43 -7.99 13.14
N ILE A 117 -7.22 -8.57 13.21
CA ILE A 117 -7.03 -9.98 13.56
C ILE A 117 -7.45 -10.24 15.01
N ALA A 118 -7.07 -9.38 15.95
CA ALA A 118 -7.41 -9.52 17.36
C ALA A 118 -8.94 -9.52 17.56
N HIS A 119 -9.65 -8.62 16.88
CA HIS A 119 -11.11 -8.57 16.89
C HIS A 119 -11.72 -9.85 16.33
N SER A 120 -11.25 -10.37 15.18
CA SER A 120 -11.76 -11.63 14.63
C SER A 120 -11.54 -12.83 15.56
N ILE A 121 -10.37 -12.92 16.21
CA ILE A 121 -10.08 -14.00 17.18
C ILE A 121 -11.04 -13.94 18.38
N LEU A 122 -11.26 -12.73 18.92
CA LEU A 122 -12.14 -12.53 20.07
C LEU A 122 -13.60 -12.82 19.70
N GLU A 123 -14.09 -12.39 18.54
CA GLU A 123 -15.44 -12.71 18.06
C GLU A 123 -15.68 -14.22 17.95
N ILE A 124 -14.73 -14.96 17.37
CA ILE A 124 -14.80 -16.43 17.30
C ILE A 124 -14.78 -17.06 18.70
N SER A 125 -13.95 -16.54 19.61
CA SER A 125 -13.92 -17.00 21.00
C SER A 125 -15.25 -16.74 21.70
N HIS A 126 -15.86 -15.57 21.48
CA HIS A 126 -17.16 -15.22 22.05
C HIS A 126 -18.30 -16.09 21.50
N GLN A 127 -18.31 -16.42 20.21
CA GLN A 127 -19.28 -17.35 19.62
C GLN A 127 -19.15 -18.76 20.18
N ASN A 128 -17.92 -19.26 20.37
CA ASN A 128 -17.67 -20.58 20.96
C ASN A 128 -17.90 -20.62 22.49
N MET A 129 -17.76 -19.48 23.19
CA MET A 129 -17.98 -19.33 24.64
C MET A 129 -19.41 -18.92 25.02
N PHE A 130 -20.37 -18.86 24.08
CA PHE A 130 -21.78 -18.58 24.39
C PHE A 130 -22.42 -19.62 25.35
N LEU A 131 -21.73 -20.71 25.66
CA LEU A 131 -22.13 -21.73 26.63
C LEU A 131 -21.52 -21.57 28.04
N GLU A 132 -20.56 -20.65 28.23
CA GLU A 132 -19.90 -20.38 29.52
C GLU A 132 -19.94 -18.87 29.81
N ALA A 133 -21.11 -18.37 30.22
CA ALA A 133 -21.29 -16.98 30.58
C ALA A 133 -20.37 -16.55 31.74
N GLN A 134 -19.27 -15.88 31.44
CA GLN A 134 -18.60 -14.97 32.37
C GLN A 134 -18.22 -13.68 31.65
N GLN A 135 -19.02 -12.64 31.91
CA GLN A 135 -18.81 -11.27 31.46
C GLN A 135 -17.53 -10.71 32.09
N LEU A 136 -16.42 -10.76 31.36
CA LEU A 136 -15.33 -9.81 31.57
C LEU A 136 -15.89 -8.40 31.38
N SER A 137 -15.59 -7.47 32.29
CA SER A 137 -15.98 -6.08 32.13
C SER A 137 -15.39 -5.52 30.83
N LYS A 138 -16.03 -4.50 30.24
CA LYS A 138 -15.58 -3.91 28.96
C LYS A 138 -14.12 -3.44 29.03
N GLU A 139 -13.67 -3.02 30.20
CA GLU A 139 -12.30 -2.61 30.48
C GLU A 139 -11.32 -3.77 30.34
N LYS A 140 -11.65 -4.94 30.89
CA LYS A 140 -10.81 -6.14 30.78
C LYS A 140 -10.78 -6.70 29.35
N GLN A 141 -11.87 -6.57 28.61
CA GLN A 141 -11.92 -6.93 27.19
C GLN A 141 -11.00 -6.04 26.35
N HIS A 142 -11.00 -4.73 26.63
CA HIS A 142 -10.11 -3.77 25.98
C HIS A 142 -8.63 -4.03 26.28
N GLU A 143 -8.29 -4.31 27.53
CA GLU A 143 -6.92 -4.68 27.91
C GLU A 143 -6.47 -5.97 27.23
N SER A 144 -7.33 -6.99 27.20
CA SER A 144 -7.06 -8.26 26.52
C SER A 144 -6.80 -8.06 25.02
N THR A 145 -7.60 -7.19 24.39
CA THR A 145 -7.44 -6.83 22.97
C THR A 145 -6.10 -6.15 22.72
N LYS A 146 -5.72 -5.18 23.54
CA LYS A 146 -4.43 -4.48 23.45
C LYS A 146 -3.24 -5.43 23.61
N MET A 147 -3.32 -6.37 24.56
CA MET A 147 -2.26 -7.37 24.76
C MET A 147 -2.13 -8.27 23.52
N LEU A 148 -3.25 -8.73 22.98
CA LEU A 148 -3.26 -9.57 21.77
C LEU A 148 -2.68 -8.84 20.55
N ILE A 149 -3.03 -7.57 20.34
CA ILE A 149 -2.43 -6.73 19.29
C ILE A 149 -0.91 -6.68 19.43
N LYS A 150 -0.41 -6.40 20.65
CA LYS A 150 1.02 -6.32 20.93
C LYS A 150 1.73 -7.65 20.67
N GLU A 151 1.10 -8.77 21.05
CA GLU A 151 1.62 -10.10 20.78
C GLU A 151 1.69 -10.40 19.28
N LEU A 152 0.65 -10.04 18.52
CA LEU A 152 0.58 -10.24 17.07
C LEU A 152 1.66 -9.44 16.33
N ILE A 153 1.89 -8.18 16.73
CA ILE A 153 2.97 -7.34 16.17
C ILE A 153 4.34 -7.96 16.49
N ASN A 154 4.55 -8.39 17.73
CA ASN A 154 5.81 -8.99 18.19
C ASN A 154 6.09 -10.36 17.57
N ALA A 155 5.05 -11.14 17.27
CA ALA A 155 5.15 -12.41 16.56
C ALA A 155 5.69 -12.25 15.13
N GLY A 156 5.68 -11.02 14.60
CA GLY A 156 6.34 -10.62 13.37
C GLY A 156 5.38 -10.52 12.19
N GLY A 157 5.75 -9.64 11.24
CA GLY A 157 4.86 -9.24 10.15
C GLY A 157 4.29 -10.40 9.32
N LYS A 158 5.01 -11.52 9.15
CA LYS A 158 4.50 -12.69 8.41
C LYS A 158 3.20 -13.25 9.01
N VAL A 159 3.03 -13.18 10.33
CA VAL A 159 1.81 -13.68 10.99
C VAL A 159 0.61 -12.83 10.59
N LEU A 160 0.76 -11.51 10.57
CA LEU A 160 -0.31 -10.55 10.24
C LEU A 160 -0.88 -10.70 8.82
N TRP A 161 -0.15 -11.35 7.91
CA TRP A 161 -0.53 -11.48 6.51
C TRP A 161 -0.84 -12.91 6.07
N LYS A 162 -1.00 -13.87 7.00
CA LYS A 162 -1.47 -15.21 6.66
C LYS A 162 -2.98 -15.19 6.38
N THR A 163 -3.39 -15.82 5.27
CA THR A 163 -4.75 -15.82 4.72
C THR A 163 -5.80 -16.52 5.62
N HIS A 164 -5.38 -17.32 6.60
CA HIS A 164 -6.30 -18.10 7.47
C HIS A 164 -5.96 -17.91 8.95
N ILE A 165 -6.28 -16.74 9.51
CA ILE A 165 -6.39 -16.59 10.96
C ILE A 165 -7.88 -16.61 11.28
N GLY A 166 -8.48 -17.80 11.31
CA GLY A 166 -9.91 -17.95 11.61
C GLY A 166 -10.59 -19.22 11.09
N GLU A 167 -10.05 -19.89 10.07
CA GLU A 167 -10.63 -21.14 9.58
C GLU A 167 -9.92 -22.34 10.20
N ASN A 168 -10.64 -23.10 11.02
CA ASN A 168 -10.30 -24.49 11.33
C ASN A 168 -10.07 -25.21 10.00
N ARG A 169 -8.83 -25.64 9.75
CA ARG A 169 -8.58 -26.64 8.71
C ARG A 169 -9.41 -27.87 9.05
N LYS A 170 -10.40 -28.17 8.22
CA LYS A 170 -11.03 -29.49 8.17
C LYS A 170 -10.03 -30.50 7.60
#